data_AF-A0A3D1TFA0-F1
#
_entry.id   AF-A0A3D1TFA0-F1
#
_cell.length_a   1.000
_cell.length_b   1.000
_cell.length_c   1.000
_cell.angle_alpha   90.00
_cell.angle_beta   90.00
_cell.angle_gamma   90.00
#
_symmetry.space_group_name_H-M   'P 1'
#
loop_
_entity.id
_entity.type
_entity.pdbx_description
1 polymer ?
#
loop_
_entity_poly.entity_id
_entity_poly.type
_entity_poly.pdbx_seq_one_letter_code
_entity_poly.pdbx_strand_id
1 'polypeptide(L)'
;RHYAIPTLFVWQPIPNYRYNLDLHPFAQFGLKERGPNAEGYQYLEVNREALDLPENFLWLADIQQDATENLYVDQIHYNPILSRQMALSLADKIHVQIDSKAVTNEQSQ
;
A
#
# COMPACT_ATOMS: atom_id res chain seq x y z
N ARG A 1 -7.35 -18.49 -10.15
CA ARG A 1 -8.72 -18.02 -10.50
C ARG A 1 -9.79 -19.14 -10.41
N HIS A 2 -9.61 -20.17 -9.58
CA HIS A 2 -10.52 -21.33 -9.55
C HIS A 2 -11.83 -21.09 -8.77
N TYR A 3 -11.83 -20.12 -7.82
CA TYR A 3 -12.96 -19.87 -6.91
C TYR A 3 -13.76 -18.59 -7.22
N ALA A 4 -13.47 -17.89 -8.33
CA ALA A 4 -14.13 -16.63 -8.74
C ALA A 4 -14.18 -15.52 -7.67
N ILE A 5 -13.34 -15.57 -6.63
CA ILE A 5 -13.28 -14.55 -5.58
C ILE A 5 -12.60 -13.28 -6.14
N PRO A 6 -13.25 -12.11 -6.08
CA PRO A 6 -12.60 -10.83 -6.39
C PRO A 6 -11.45 -10.57 -5.41
N THR A 7 -10.29 -10.19 -5.93
CA THR A 7 -9.14 -9.85 -5.10
C THR A 7 -8.70 -8.41 -5.36
N LEU A 8 -8.09 -7.81 -4.34
CA LEU A 8 -7.34 -6.57 -4.42
C LEU A 8 -5.93 -6.88 -3.90
N PHE A 9 -4.91 -6.65 -4.72
CA PHE A 9 -3.51 -6.79 -4.32
C PHE A 9 -2.99 -5.44 -3.86
N VAL A 10 -2.40 -5.38 -2.67
CA VAL A 10 -2.00 -4.11 -2.06
C VAL A 10 -0.52 -4.17 -1.71
N TRP A 11 0.26 -3.24 -2.24
CA TRP A 11 1.63 -3.03 -1.79
C TRP A 11 1.64 -1.99 -0.66
N GLN A 12 1.82 -2.46 0.56
CA GLN A 12 1.67 -1.66 1.78
C GLN A 12 2.93 -0.84 2.10
N PRO A 13 2.85 0.24 2.90
CA PRO A 13 4.03 1.00 3.30
C PRO A 13 4.91 0.24 4.32
N ILE A 14 6.22 0.51 4.28
CA ILE A 14 7.19 0.07 5.31
C ILE A 14 7.93 1.27 5.90
N PRO A 15 8.34 1.24 7.17
CA PRO A 15 8.92 2.41 7.85
C PRO A 15 10.14 3.03 7.16
N ASN A 16 10.93 2.23 6.44
CA ASN A 16 12.17 2.66 5.79
C ASN A 16 12.01 3.01 4.31
N TYR A 17 10.78 3.21 3.82
CA TYR A 17 10.48 3.67 2.47
C TYR A 17 9.55 4.89 2.50
N ARG A 18 10.02 6.02 1.94
CA ARG A 18 9.28 7.29 1.83
C ARG A 18 8.59 7.74 3.14
N TYR A 19 9.26 7.54 4.27
CA TYR A 19 8.83 8.01 5.59
C TYR A 19 10.00 8.67 6.32
N ASN A 20 9.71 9.72 7.09
CA ASN A 20 10.71 10.35 7.93
C ASN A 20 10.94 9.50 9.20
N LEU A 21 12.04 8.74 9.22
CA LEU A 21 12.39 7.87 10.33
C LEU A 21 12.67 8.62 11.64
N ASP A 22 12.88 9.94 11.63
CA ASP A 22 13.01 10.71 12.88
C ASP A 22 11.67 10.86 13.62
N LEU A 23 10.56 10.58 12.96
CA LEU A 23 9.21 10.49 13.56
C LEU A 23 8.91 9.10 14.13
N HIS A 24 9.76 8.10 13.85
CA HIS A 24 9.54 6.70 14.22
C HIS A 24 10.18 6.38 15.59
N PRO A 25 9.40 6.10 16.66
CA PRO A 25 9.96 5.89 18.01
C PRO A 25 10.94 4.72 18.09
N PHE A 26 10.83 3.78 17.17
CA PHE A 26 11.66 2.58 17.09
C PHE A 26 12.75 2.62 16.01
N ALA A 27 13.03 3.78 15.40
CA ALA A 27 14.00 3.86 14.29
C ALA A 27 15.39 3.32 14.62
N GLN A 28 15.81 3.51 15.87
CA GLN A 28 17.13 3.08 16.38
C GLN A 28 17.30 1.55 16.45
N PHE A 29 16.22 0.77 16.29
CA PHE A 29 16.25 -0.70 16.35
C PHE A 29 16.41 -1.33 14.96
N GLY A 30 17.26 -0.75 14.10
CA GLY A 30 17.63 -1.32 12.80
C GLY A 30 16.80 -0.82 11.59
N LEU A 31 15.82 0.07 11.78
CA LEU A 31 15.03 0.60 10.65
C LEU A 31 15.81 1.59 9.78
N LYS A 32 16.86 2.22 10.33
CA LYS A 32 17.76 3.13 9.58
C LYS A 32 18.71 2.38 8.65
N GLU A 33 18.84 1.06 8.79
CA GLU A 33 19.68 0.25 7.92
C GLU A 33 18.97 0.02 6.58
N ARG A 34 19.69 0.26 5.47
CA ARG A 34 19.22 -0.14 4.14
C ARG A 34 19.29 -1.67 4.05
N GLY A 35 18.19 -2.31 4.41
CA GLY A 35 17.99 -3.75 4.24
C GLY A 35 17.33 -4.11 2.91
N PRO A 36 17.23 -5.42 2.60
CA PRO A 36 16.64 -5.92 1.36
C PRO A 36 15.20 -5.43 1.12
N ASN A 37 14.48 -5.08 2.19
CA ASN A 37 13.13 -4.52 2.10
C ASN A 37 13.13 -3.17 1.36
N ALA A 38 14.07 -2.26 1.66
CA ALA A 38 14.12 -0.95 1.01
C ALA A 38 14.50 -1.08 -0.48
N GLU A 39 15.40 -2.01 -0.80
CA GLU A 39 15.81 -2.32 -2.18
C GLU A 39 14.64 -2.87 -2.99
N GLY A 40 13.86 -3.78 -2.42
CA GLY A 40 12.67 -4.33 -3.08
C GLY A 40 11.62 -3.25 -3.41
N TYR A 41 11.42 -2.28 -2.50
CA TYR A 41 10.49 -1.17 -2.74
C TYR A 41 10.99 -0.24 -3.84
N GLN A 42 12.28 0.10 -3.82
CA GLN A 42 12.87 0.94 -4.87
C GLN A 42 12.84 0.24 -6.23
N TYR A 43 13.13 -1.06 -6.28
CA TYR A 43 13.01 -1.85 -7.51
C TYR A 43 11.58 -1.79 -8.06
N LEU A 44 10.57 -2.06 -7.23
CA LEU A 44 9.18 -2.03 -7.70
C LEU A 44 8.74 -0.63 -8.10
N GLU A 45 9.13 0.41 -7.36
CA GLU A 45 8.82 1.80 -7.73
C GLU A 45 9.29 2.14 -9.15
N VAL A 46 10.53 1.76 -9.49
CA VAL A 46 11.13 2.02 -10.80
C VAL A 46 10.52 1.14 -11.89
N ASN A 47 10.16 -0.11 -11.58
CA ASN A 47 9.78 -1.09 -12.58
C ASN A 47 8.27 -1.34 -12.68
N ARG A 48 7.43 -0.78 -11.80
CA ARG A 48 5.99 -1.12 -11.71
C ARG A 48 5.22 -0.95 -13.02
N GLU A 49 5.59 0.03 -13.84
CA GLU A 49 4.97 0.26 -15.16
C GLU A 49 5.37 -0.82 -16.18
N ALA A 50 6.59 -1.34 -16.07
CA ALA A 50 7.10 -2.40 -16.94
C ALA A 50 6.70 -3.81 -16.48
N LEU A 51 6.27 -3.98 -15.23
CA LEU A 51 5.97 -5.28 -14.61
C LEU A 51 4.57 -5.83 -14.93
N ASP A 52 3.80 -5.16 -15.79
CA ASP A 52 2.43 -5.54 -16.17
C ASP A 52 1.57 -5.91 -14.94
N LEU A 53 1.61 -5.03 -13.92
CA LEU A 53 0.85 -5.24 -12.69
C LEU A 53 -0.65 -5.26 -13.01
N PRO A 54 -1.43 -6.16 -12.36
CA PRO A 54 -2.82 -6.31 -12.72
C PRO A 54 -3.63 -5.06 -12.32
N GLU A 55 -4.74 -4.78 -13.00
CA GLU A 55 -5.58 -3.60 -12.73
C GLU A 55 -6.11 -3.51 -11.28
N ASN A 56 -6.25 -4.68 -10.64
CA ASN A 56 -6.61 -4.82 -9.24
C ASN A 56 -5.42 -4.77 -8.29
N PHE A 57 -4.31 -4.15 -8.70
CA PHE A 57 -3.19 -3.79 -7.86
C PHE A 57 -3.35 -2.36 -7.36
N LEU A 58 -3.05 -2.14 -6.08
CA LEU A 58 -3.08 -0.84 -5.43
C LEU A 58 -1.72 -0.59 -4.76
N TRP A 59 -1.06 0.48 -5.18
CA TRP A 59 0.20 0.93 -4.60
C TRP A 59 -0.09 1.93 -3.48
N LEU A 60 0.21 1.55 -2.24
CA LEU A 60 0.13 2.43 -1.06
C LEU A 60 1.48 2.59 -0.36
N ALA A 61 2.57 2.20 -1.02
CA ALA A 61 3.90 2.20 -0.43
C ALA A 61 4.33 3.59 0.07
N ASP A 62 3.86 4.64 -0.60
CA ASP A 62 4.20 6.04 -0.38
C ASP A 62 3.08 6.84 0.29
N ILE A 63 2.05 6.18 0.83
CA ILE A 63 0.94 6.86 1.52
C ILE A 63 1.37 7.70 2.73
N GLN A 64 2.51 7.35 3.32
CA GLN A 64 3.13 8.00 4.48
C GLN A 64 4.13 9.10 4.11
N GLN A 65 4.27 9.39 2.80
CA GLN A 65 5.12 10.48 2.35
C GLN A 65 4.64 11.80 2.95
N ASP A 66 5.58 12.65 3.35
CA ASP A 66 5.30 13.97 3.92
C ASP A 66 4.56 13.94 5.27
N ALA A 67 4.48 12.78 5.93
CA ALA A 67 3.96 12.66 7.27
C ALA A 67 4.76 13.55 8.25
N THR A 68 4.03 14.21 9.15
CA THR A 68 4.60 15.12 10.17
C THR A 68 4.48 14.55 11.59
N GLU A 69 3.96 13.34 11.73
CA GLU A 69 3.76 12.66 13.01
C GLU A 69 4.12 11.17 12.96
N ASN A 70 4.21 10.55 14.14
CA ASN A 70 4.42 9.11 14.26
C ASN A 70 3.21 8.36 13.67
N LEU A 71 3.47 7.36 12.82
CA LEU A 71 2.45 6.51 12.18
C LEU A 71 2.49 5.04 12.65
N TYR A 72 3.33 4.71 13.62
CA TYR A 72 3.60 3.33 14.04
C TYR A 72 3.43 3.11 15.54
N VAL A 73 2.92 1.94 15.93
CA VAL A 73 2.79 1.52 17.35
C VAL A 73 3.99 0.69 17.81
N ASP A 74 4.70 0.06 16.87
CA ASP A 74 5.95 -0.66 17.09
C ASP A 74 6.88 -0.50 15.88
N GLN A 75 7.81 -1.44 15.65
CA GLN A 75 8.76 -1.36 14.53
C GLN A 75 8.10 -1.38 13.14
N ILE A 76 6.91 -1.98 12.97
CA ILE A 76 6.34 -2.22 11.64
C ILE A 76 4.81 -2.10 11.57
N HIS A 77 4.10 -2.09 12.70
CA HIS A 77 2.64 -2.02 12.73
C HIS A 77 2.12 -0.58 12.82
N TYR A 78 1.09 -0.30 12.04
CA TYR A 78 0.50 1.02 11.91
C TYR A 78 -0.29 1.44 13.15
N ASN A 79 -0.25 2.73 13.46
CA ASN A 79 -1.14 3.33 14.43
C ASN A 79 -2.54 3.58 13.83
N PRO A 80 -3.51 4.08 14.62
CA PRO A 80 -4.85 4.34 14.12
C PRO A 80 -4.93 5.34 12.94
N ILE A 81 -3.98 6.28 12.83
CA ILE A 81 -3.97 7.31 11.78
C ILE A 81 -3.65 6.66 10.43
N LEU A 82 -2.51 5.98 10.33
CA LEU A 82 -2.14 5.28 9.09
C LEU A 82 -3.10 4.13 8.79
N SER A 83 -3.59 3.41 9.81
CA SER A 83 -4.64 2.38 9.62
C SER A 83 -5.91 2.95 8.98
N ARG A 84 -6.35 4.15 9.40
CA ARG A 84 -7.50 4.83 8.81
C ARG A 84 -7.24 5.24 7.36
N GLN A 85 -6.06 5.78 7.06
CA GLN A 85 -5.68 6.16 5.69
C GLN A 85 -5.69 4.92 4.77
N MET A 86 -5.06 3.82 5.20
CA MET A 86 -5.10 2.55 4.48
C MET A 86 -6.53 2.08 4.24
N ALA A 87 -7.38 2.06 5.28
CA ALA A 87 -8.76 1.62 5.17
C ALA A 87 -9.58 2.44 4.15
N LEU A 88 -9.39 3.77 4.11
CA LEU A 88 -10.05 4.64 3.13
C LEU A 88 -9.59 4.32 1.70
N SER A 89 -8.29 4.21 1.46
CA SER A 89 -7.77 3.87 0.13
C SER A 89 -8.25 2.49 -0.36
N LEU A 90 -8.37 1.52 0.56
CA LEU A 90 -8.92 0.20 0.25
C LEU A 90 -10.42 0.29 -0.08
N ALA A 91 -11.19 1.02 0.72
CA ALA A 91 -12.63 1.19 0.50
C ALA A 91 -12.90 1.84 -0.86
N ASP A 92 -12.19 2.92 -1.19
CA ASP A 92 -12.33 3.62 -2.47
C ASP A 92 -12.03 2.67 -3.65
N LYS A 93 -10.93 1.91 -3.58
CA LYS A 93 -10.55 0.98 -4.65
C LYS A 93 -11.54 -0.18 -4.78
N ILE A 94 -12.06 -0.71 -3.68
CA ILE A 94 -13.07 -1.77 -3.68
C ILE A 94 -14.38 -1.25 -4.27
N HIS A 95 -14.82 -0.04 -3.92
CA HIS A 95 -16.04 0.56 -4.46
C HIS A 95 -15.96 0.71 -5.99
N VAL A 96 -14.86 1.26 -6.51
CA VAL A 96 -14.61 1.37 -7.96
C VAL A 96 -14.67 0.00 -8.65
N GLN A 97 -14.13 -1.05 -8.04
CA GLN A 97 -14.17 -2.40 -8.61
C GLN A 97 -15.57 -3.01 -8.64
N ILE A 98 -16.42 -2.70 -7.65
CA ILE A 98 -17.80 -3.18 -7.59
C ILE A 98 -18.63 -2.47 -8.66
N ASP A 99 -18.54 -1.15 -8.74
CA ASP A 99 -19.33 -0.34 -9.68
C ASP A 99 -18.96 -0.66 -11.14
N SER A 100 -17.66 -0.81 -11.44
CA SER A 100 -17.20 -1.17 -12.78
C SER A 100 -17.75 -2.52 -13.24
N LYS A 101 -17.93 -3.48 -12.31
CA LYS A 101 -18.52 -4.79 -12.63
C LYS A 101 -20.02 -4.73 -12.84
N ALA A 102 -20.72 -3.88 -12.08
CA ALA A 102 -22.16 -3.68 -12.23
C ALA A 102 -22.48 -3.14 -13.64
N VAL A 103 -21.72 -2.14 -14.11
CA VAL A 103 -21.89 -1.55 -15.44
C VAL A 103 -21.66 -2.56 -16.58
N THR A 104 -20.63 -3.40 -16.49
CA THR A 104 -20.37 -4.43 -17.52
C THR A 104 -21.44 -5.51 -17.61
N ASN A 105 -22.11 -5.83 -16.50
CA ASN A 105 -23.18 -6.83 -16.48
C ASN A 105 -24.49 -6.31 -17.09
N GLU A 106 -24.76 -5.01 -17.00
CA GLU A 106 -25.96 -4.40 -17.59
C GLU A 106 -25.86 -4.21 -19.11
N GLN A 107 -24.65 -4.03 -19.66
CA GLN A 107 -24.44 -3.88 -21.11
C GLN A 107 -24.40 -5.21 -21.89
N SER A 108 -24.47 -6.33 -21.18
CA SER A 108 -24.45 -7.69 -21.77
C SER A 108 -25.83 -8.37 -21.77
N GLN A 109 -26.88 -7.63 -21.42
CA GLN A 109 -28.30 -8.05 -21.48
C GLN A 109 -29.05 -7.30 -22.56
#